data_AF-X1DD63-F1
#
_entry.id   AF-X1DD63-F1
#
_cell.length_a   1.000
_cell.length_b   1.000
_cell.length_c   1.000
_cell.angle_alpha   90.00
_cell.angle_beta   90.00
_cell.angle_gamma   90.00
#
_symmetry.space_group_name_H-M   'P 1'
#
loop_
_entity.id
_entity.type
_entity.pdbx_description
1 polymer ?
#
loop_
_entity_poly.entity_id
_entity_poly.type
_entity_poly.pdbx_seq_one_letter_code
_entity_poly.pdbx_strand_id
1 'polypeptide(L)'
;AMTQKQAQKPLTPPDKERCQAEVPTGGPFQIGGEIGDPRNGYRVRCRKVPTVVATEVNPDTDGRRGSMSLCEDCREVFNKQMPEGFATFERLEITP
;
A
#
# COMPACT_ATOMS: atom_id res chain seq x y z
N ALA A 1 -33.22 18.59 -12.87
CA ALA A 1 -32.08 18.00 -13.60
C ALA A 1 -31.66 16.73 -12.88
N MET A 2 -31.80 15.56 -13.51
CA MET A 2 -31.39 14.28 -12.93
C MET A 2 -29.90 14.10 -13.21
N THR A 3 -29.06 14.38 -12.22
CA THR A 3 -27.62 14.13 -12.30
C THR A 3 -27.40 12.63 -12.41
N GLN A 4 -26.99 12.16 -13.59
CA GLN A 4 -26.65 10.76 -13.81
C GLN A 4 -25.45 10.43 -12.91
N LYS A 5 -25.69 9.58 -11.91
CA LYS A 5 -24.65 9.03 -11.02
C LYS A 5 -23.76 8.13 -11.88
N GLN A 6 -22.64 8.66 -12.37
CA GLN A 6 -21.67 7.87 -13.13
C GLN A 6 -21.32 6.62 -12.31
N ALA A 7 -21.43 5.43 -12.93
CA ALA A 7 -21.06 4.19 -12.28
C ALA A 7 -19.58 4.25 -11.93
N GLN A 8 -19.26 4.36 -10.64
CA GLN A 8 -17.88 4.43 -10.19
C GLN A 8 -17.20 3.08 -10.44
N LYS A 9 -16.01 3.12 -11.06
CA LYS A 9 -15.20 1.92 -11.30
C LYS A 9 -14.82 1.27 -9.95
N PRO A 10 -14.90 -0.07 -9.84
CA PRO A 10 -14.48 -0.77 -8.62
C PRO A 10 -13.00 -0.49 -8.31
N LEU A 11 -12.67 -0.43 -7.02
CA LEU A 11 -11.28 -0.31 -6.58
C LEU A 11 -10.49 -1.57 -6.94
N THR A 12 -9.21 -1.40 -7.21
CA THR A 12 -8.29 -2.52 -7.39
C THR A 12 -8.17 -3.29 -6.08
N PRO A 13 -8.40 -4.61 -6.07
CA PRO A 13 -8.26 -5.41 -4.86
C PRO A 13 -6.79 -5.48 -4.40
N PRO A 14 -6.53 -5.73 -3.11
CA PRO A 14 -5.18 -5.96 -2.59
C PRO A 14 -4.47 -7.14 -3.25
N ASP A 15 -3.17 -7.00 -3.47
CA ASP A 15 -2.32 -8.02 -4.07
C ASP A 15 -1.92 -9.07 -3.02
N LYS A 16 -2.55 -10.24 -3.05
CA LYS A 16 -2.31 -11.30 -2.05
C LYS A 16 -0.99 -12.04 -2.23
N GLU A 17 -0.27 -11.82 -3.33
CA GLU A 17 0.98 -12.52 -3.64
C GLU A 17 2.21 -11.68 -3.26
N ARG A 18 2.08 -10.35 -3.25
CA ARG A 18 3.20 -9.44 -3.00
C ARG A 18 2.79 -8.23 -2.18
N CYS A 19 3.56 -7.97 -1.11
CA CYS A 19 3.44 -6.76 -0.30
C CYS A 19 3.37 -5.49 -1.17
N GLN A 20 2.40 -4.63 -0.87
CA GLN A 20 2.16 -3.38 -1.60
C GLN A 20 2.93 -2.19 -1.04
N ALA A 21 3.69 -2.37 0.06
CA ALA A 21 4.51 -1.31 0.62
C ALA A 21 5.72 -0.98 -0.28
N GLU A 22 6.04 0.31 -0.34
CA GLU A 22 7.26 0.83 -0.91
C GLU A 22 8.34 0.98 0.17
N VAL A 23 9.55 0.48 -0.09
CA VAL A 23 10.67 0.54 0.86
C VAL A 23 11.90 1.20 0.22
N PRO A 24 12.72 1.95 0.98
CA PRO A 24 13.95 2.53 0.46
C PRO A 24 14.87 1.47 -0.15
N THR A 25 15.54 1.79 -1.26
CA THR A 25 16.65 1.01 -1.81
C THR A 25 17.97 1.76 -1.63
N GLY A 26 19.08 1.04 -1.57
CA GLY A 26 20.41 1.60 -1.33
C GLY A 26 21.48 0.89 -2.14
N GLY A 27 21.85 1.45 -3.28
CA GLY A 27 22.98 0.96 -4.09
C GLY A 27 23.64 2.10 -4.85
N PRO A 28 24.99 2.20 -4.84
CA PRO A 28 25.72 3.28 -5.53
C PRO A 28 25.70 3.18 -7.06
N PHE A 29 25.22 2.07 -7.63
CA PHE A 29 25.23 1.77 -9.08
C PHE A 29 23.86 1.32 -9.62
N GLN A 30 22.76 1.92 -9.17
CA GLN A 30 21.43 1.68 -9.78
C GLN A 30 21.21 2.62 -10.97
N ILE A 31 20.92 2.04 -12.14
CA ILE A 31 20.64 2.76 -13.39
C ILE A 31 19.13 2.69 -13.66
N GLY A 32 18.45 3.84 -13.72
CA GLY A 32 17.00 3.91 -13.94
C GLY A 32 16.27 5.10 -13.30
N GLY A 33 16.94 5.93 -12.51
CA GLY A 33 16.49 7.29 -12.17
C GLY A 33 17.52 8.29 -12.68
N GLU A 34 17.06 9.48 -13.11
CA GLU A 34 17.96 10.55 -13.51
C GLU A 34 18.94 10.85 -12.36
N ILE A 35 20.24 10.74 -12.66
CA ILE A 35 21.33 10.84 -11.70
C ILE A 35 21.30 12.25 -11.06
N GLY A 36 21.27 12.31 -9.72
CA GLY A 36 21.67 13.51 -8.96
C GLY A 36 20.63 14.22 -8.11
N ASP A 37 19.35 13.80 -8.06
CA ASP A 37 18.39 14.43 -7.13
C ASP A 37 18.29 13.65 -5.80
N PRO A 38 18.71 14.24 -4.65
CA PRO A 38 18.50 13.66 -3.33
C PRO A 38 17.01 13.54 -2.94
N ARG A 39 16.08 14.15 -3.70
CA ARG A 39 14.63 13.93 -3.60
C ARG A 39 14.12 12.73 -4.41
N ASN A 40 14.96 12.11 -5.24
CA ASN A 40 14.58 10.94 -6.05
C ASN A 40 14.40 9.65 -5.25
N GLY A 41 14.54 9.71 -3.90
CA GLY A 41 13.77 8.88 -2.96
C GLY A 41 13.50 7.46 -3.44
N TYR A 42 14.57 6.75 -3.81
CA TYR A 42 14.44 5.49 -4.53
C TYR A 42 13.72 4.48 -3.65
N ARG A 43 12.47 4.20 -4.01
CA ARG A 43 11.66 3.20 -3.37
C ARG A 43 11.42 2.06 -4.34
N VAL A 44 11.59 0.85 -3.84
CA VAL A 44 11.21 -0.37 -4.55
C VAL A 44 10.02 -0.97 -3.84
N ARG A 45 9.17 -1.66 -4.60
CA ARG A 45 8.10 -2.44 -3.98
C ARG A 45 8.71 -3.57 -3.15
N CYS A 46 8.23 -3.70 -1.91
CA CYS A 46 8.63 -4.78 -1.02
C CYS A 46 8.35 -6.13 -1.68
N ARG A 47 9.32 -7.04 -1.62
CA ARG A 47 9.25 -8.37 -2.25
C ARG A 47 8.77 -9.47 -1.30
N LYS A 48 8.49 -9.14 -0.04
CA LYS A 48 8.03 -10.11 0.96
C LYS A 48 6.60 -10.53 0.68
N VAL A 49 6.30 -11.78 1.00
CA VAL A 49 4.93 -12.33 0.96
C VAL A 49 4.08 -11.56 1.98
N PRO A 50 2.90 -11.07 1.60
CA PRO A 50 2.03 -10.37 2.53
C PRO A 50 1.39 -11.36 3.52
N THR A 51 1.24 -10.93 4.77
CA THR A 51 0.60 -11.69 5.86
C THR A 51 -0.74 -11.10 6.24
N VAL A 52 -0.99 -9.84 5.87
CA VAL A 52 -2.23 -9.12 6.20
C VAL A 52 -2.72 -8.27 5.04
N VAL A 53 -4.01 -7.95 5.05
CA VAL A 53 -4.62 -6.85 4.30
C VAL A 53 -5.00 -5.75 5.28
N ALA A 54 -4.47 -4.55 5.07
CA ALA A 54 -4.88 -3.34 5.76
C ALA A 54 -6.03 -2.68 4.99
N THR A 55 -7.09 -2.28 5.68
CA THR A 55 -8.24 -1.55 5.09
C THR A 55 -8.50 -0.30 5.90
N GLU A 56 -8.65 0.85 5.24
CA GLU A 56 -8.97 2.12 5.90
C GLU A 56 -10.29 2.03 6.68
N VAL A 57 -10.29 2.51 7.93
CA VAL A 57 -11.52 2.56 8.75
C VAL A 57 -12.50 3.59 8.19
N ASN A 58 -11.97 4.77 7.88
CA ASN A 58 -12.74 5.89 7.36
C ASN A 58 -12.58 5.94 5.85
N PRO A 59 -13.68 6.10 5.10
CA PRO A 59 -13.58 6.32 3.67
C PRO A 59 -12.94 7.68 3.36
N ASP A 60 -12.33 7.77 2.19
CA ASP A 60 -11.76 8.97 1.63
C ASP A 60 -12.84 10.00 1.23
N THR A 61 -12.41 11.17 0.73
CA THR A 61 -13.32 12.25 0.28
C THR A 61 -14.31 11.82 -0.82
N ASP A 62 -14.00 10.75 -1.56
CA ASP A 62 -14.86 10.17 -2.58
C ASP A 62 -15.83 9.11 -2.03
N GLY A 63 -15.80 8.86 -0.72
CA GLY A 63 -16.62 7.87 -0.02
C GLY A 63 -16.13 6.43 -0.16
N ARG A 64 -14.95 6.19 -0.76
CA ARG A 64 -14.38 4.85 -0.95
C ARG A 64 -13.36 4.53 0.14
N ARG A 65 -13.13 3.24 0.40
CA ARG A 65 -12.14 2.76 1.38
C ARG A 65 -11.00 2.06 0.66
N GLY A 66 -9.80 2.58 0.80
CA GLY A 66 -8.57 1.97 0.32
C GLY A 66 -8.23 0.69 1.11
N SER A 67 -7.53 -0.21 0.44
CA SER A 67 -6.92 -1.37 1.09
C SER A 67 -5.61 -1.76 0.41
N MET A 68 -4.71 -2.38 1.16
CA MET A 68 -3.42 -2.85 0.65
C MET A 68 -2.93 -4.08 1.41
N SER A 69 -2.17 -4.94 0.72
CA SER A 69 -1.50 -6.08 1.36
C SER A 69 -0.15 -5.67 1.96
N LEU A 70 0.14 -6.17 3.15
CA LEU A 70 1.39 -5.89 3.87
C LEU A 70 2.00 -7.19 4.39
N CYS A 71 3.32 -7.29 4.34
CA CYS A 71 4.05 -8.25 5.17
C CYS A 71 4.13 -7.75 6.62
N GLU A 72 4.52 -8.63 7.54
CA GLU A 72 4.55 -8.32 8.97
C GLU A 72 5.41 -7.08 9.28
N ASP A 73 6.63 -7.01 8.77
CA ASP A 73 7.53 -5.86 8.99
C ASP A 73 6.93 -4.54 8.49
N CYS A 74 6.33 -4.55 7.29
CA CYS A 74 5.71 -3.35 6.74
C CYS A 74 4.45 -2.96 7.51
N ARG A 75 3.72 -3.93 8.10
CA ARG A 75 2.60 -3.66 9.02
C ARG A 75 3.10 -2.98 10.30
N GLU A 76 4.22 -3.43 10.86
CA GLU A 76 4.80 -2.78 12.04
C GLU A 76 5.25 -1.34 11.77
N VAL A 77 5.85 -1.09 10.60
CA VAL A 77 6.19 0.27 10.17
C VAL A 77 4.94 1.12 9.98
N PHE A 78 3.91 0.57 9.33
CA PHE A 78 2.63 1.24 9.15
C PHE A 78 2.02 1.68 10.48
N ASN A 79 1.95 0.78 11.47
CA ASN A 79 1.40 1.09 12.80
C ASN A 79 2.19 2.17 13.56
N LYS A 80 3.47 2.36 13.25
CA LYS A 80 4.28 3.43 13.84
C LYS A 80 4.06 4.79 13.16
N GLN A 81 3.66 4.79 11.90
CA GLN A 81 3.52 6.01 11.09
C GLN A 81 2.08 6.52 11.03
N MET A 82 1.10 5.62 11.12
CA MET A 82 -0.31 5.95 11.04
C MET A 82 -0.93 6.11 12.44
N PRO A 83 -1.93 6.99 12.60
CA PRO A 83 -2.69 7.09 13.84
C PRO A 83 -3.33 5.75 14.23
N GLU A 84 -3.49 5.54 15.54
CA GLU A 84 -4.25 4.39 16.04
C GLU A 84 -5.68 4.39 15.46
N GLY A 85 -6.14 3.22 15.04
CA GLY A 85 -7.47 3.07 14.43
C GLY A 85 -7.58 3.59 12.99
N PHE A 86 -6.48 3.95 12.33
CA PHE A 86 -6.52 4.37 10.93
C PHE A 86 -6.97 3.23 9.98
N ALA A 87 -6.54 1.99 10.25
CA ALA A 87 -6.89 0.82 9.44
C ALA A 87 -7.22 -0.41 10.30
N THR A 88 -8.06 -1.30 9.76
CA THR A 88 -8.23 -2.68 10.26
C THR A 88 -7.32 -3.64 9.50
N PHE A 89 -6.99 -4.77 10.13
CA PHE A 89 -6.10 -5.77 9.54
C PHE A 89 -6.77 -7.14 9.51
N GLU A 90 -6.84 -7.73 8.33
CA GLU A 90 -7.28 -9.11 8.11
C GLU A 90 -6.05 -9.98 7.82
N ARG A 91 -5.91 -11.14 8.48
CA ARG A 91 -4.81 -12.07 8.19
C ARG A 91 -5.07 -12.82 6.89
N LEU A 92 -4.03 -12.93 6.07
CA LEU A 92 -4.04 -13.80 4.89
C LEU A 92 -3.67 -15.23 5.32
N GLU A 93 -4.42 -16.21 4.82
CA GLU A 93 -4.04 -17.62 4.94
C GLU A 93 -2.89 -17.89 3.97
N ILE A 94 -1.68 -17.99 4.50
CA ILE A 94 -0.51 -18.37 3.71
C ILE A 94 -0.51 -19.89 3.63
N THR A 95 -0.79 -20.43 2.45
CA THR A 95 -0.54 -21.85 2.18
C THR A 95 0.95 -22.00 1.86
N PRO A 96 1.71 -22.82 2.61
CA PRO A 96 3.15 -22.97 2.44
C PRO A 96 3.56 -23.59 1.10
#